data_AF-A0A1F3C0A4-F1
#
_entry.id   AF-A0A1F3C0A4-F1
#
_cell.length_a   1.000
_cell.length_b   1.000
_cell.length_c   1.000
_cell.angle_alpha   90.00
_cell.angle_beta   90.00
_cell.angle_gamma   90.00
#
_symmetry.space_group_name_H-M   'P 1'
#
loop_
_entity.id
_entity.type
_entity.pdbx_description
1 polymer ?
#
loop_
_entity_poly.entity_id
_entity_poly.type
_entity_poly.pdbx_seq_one_letter_code
_entity_poly.pdbx_strand_id
1 'polypeptide(L)'
;MSSGMRLGTWLGGFMAVVVAGVAASGSSAFGQRPTGARRARMERSPQWKDGRFENPQPLHNDVWRALRDWFGASDERRPRGPVPTAPVDARRFERPPESGLRVTWFGHSTLLIEVDGRRVLVDPVWGERASPLSSLGPQRFYAPLLPLHELPRVDAVVISHDHYDHLDLPSIQAMKDWRSAFIVPLGVGAHLEAWGVPEDRIVELDWWESTRLGDVEIVATPARHASGRSPSSGQNRTLWAGFAFIGPAHRAYYSGDTGLFPGLHDIGARLGPFDLAMIEAGAYNRSWPDWHLGPEQAVRASRMVRAKVLLPVHWGLFNLAYHTWTEPAERVMVAAQKADVKVAVPMPGESIEPGALPRLTRWWPAVPWRTAEKDPIVATGTGPAAVGVGEATP
;
A
#
# COMPACT_ATOMS: atom_id res chain seq x y z
N MET A 1 7.21 49.12 9.50
CA MET A 1 5.78 48.70 9.37
C MET A 1 5.78 47.36 8.64
N SER A 2 6.07 46.23 9.30
CA SER A 2 5.18 45.37 10.11
C SER A 2 3.93 44.85 9.38
N SER A 3 4.11 44.00 8.37
CA SER A 3 3.01 43.18 7.82
C SER A 3 3.43 41.77 7.34
N GLY A 4 4.70 41.37 7.46
CA GLY A 4 5.19 40.05 7.03
C GLY A 4 5.18 38.95 8.10
N MET A 5 4.94 39.29 9.37
CA MET A 5 5.14 38.39 10.52
C MET A 5 3.86 37.73 11.05
N ARG A 6 2.73 37.88 10.34
CA ARG A 6 1.42 37.37 10.78
C ARG A 6 0.83 36.26 9.91
N LEU A 7 1.45 35.85 8.79
CA LEU A 7 0.91 34.74 7.97
C LEU A 7 1.50 33.37 8.36
N GLY A 8 2.79 33.33 8.75
CA GLY A 8 3.44 32.11 9.24
C GLY A 8 2.95 31.62 10.60
N THR A 9 2.44 32.53 11.44
CA THR A 9 1.85 32.19 12.74
C THR A 9 0.43 31.60 12.62
N TRP A 10 -0.28 31.82 11.52
CA TRP A 10 -1.61 31.23 11.31
C TRP A 10 -1.55 29.83 10.68
N LEU A 11 -0.60 29.54 9.78
CA LEU A 11 -0.38 28.14 9.32
C LEU A 11 0.29 27.27 10.40
N GLY A 12 1.28 27.82 11.11
CA GLY A 12 1.87 27.17 12.28
C GLY A 12 0.86 27.02 13.43
N GLY A 13 -0.01 28.00 13.61
CA GLY A 13 -1.11 27.97 14.58
C GLY A 13 -2.22 26.97 14.22
N PHE A 14 -2.57 26.83 12.94
CA PHE A 14 -3.58 25.86 12.49
C PHE A 14 -3.06 24.42 12.57
N MET A 15 -1.79 24.16 12.18
CA MET A 15 -1.13 22.86 12.39
C MET A 15 -0.93 22.55 13.88
N ALA A 16 -0.59 23.54 14.72
CA ALA A 16 -0.47 23.36 16.16
C ALA A 16 -1.83 23.11 16.83
N VAL A 17 -2.92 23.74 16.39
CA VAL A 17 -4.29 23.50 16.89
C VAL A 17 -4.81 22.12 16.44
N VAL A 18 -4.50 21.68 15.22
CA VAL A 18 -4.80 20.30 14.77
C VAL A 18 -3.98 19.29 15.58
N VAL A 19 -2.67 19.47 15.73
CA VAL A 19 -1.81 18.55 16.53
C VAL A 19 -2.21 18.54 18.00
N ALA A 20 -2.55 19.68 18.60
CA ALA A 20 -3.03 19.75 19.98
C ALA A 20 -4.44 19.13 20.15
N GLY A 21 -5.33 19.32 19.18
CA GLY A 21 -6.66 18.70 19.17
C GLY A 21 -6.61 17.18 18.99
N VAL A 22 -5.71 16.67 18.15
CA VAL A 22 -5.56 15.21 17.93
C VAL A 22 -4.83 14.55 19.12
N ALA A 23 -3.77 15.18 19.67
CA ALA A 23 -3.06 14.66 20.84
C ALA A 23 -3.91 14.68 22.13
N ALA A 24 -4.81 15.67 22.29
CA ALA A 24 -5.73 15.74 23.43
C ALA A 24 -6.91 14.76 23.35
N SER A 25 -7.15 14.14 22.18
CA SER A 25 -8.32 13.28 21.96
C SER A 25 -8.20 11.86 22.51
N GLY A 26 -6.98 11.39 22.83
CA GLY A 26 -6.79 9.99 23.26
C GLY A 26 -7.33 8.97 22.26
N SER A 27 -7.40 9.32 20.96
CA SER A 27 -8.02 8.48 19.93
C SER A 27 -7.41 7.08 19.94
N SER A 28 -8.25 6.07 20.13
CA SER A 28 -7.84 4.66 20.04
C SER A 28 -7.18 4.34 18.69
N ALA A 29 -7.43 5.14 17.65
CA ALA A 29 -6.85 4.99 16.32
C ALA A 29 -5.32 5.12 16.30
N PHE A 30 -4.71 5.74 17.31
CA PHE A 30 -3.25 5.74 17.49
C PHE A 30 -2.68 4.38 17.88
N GLY A 31 -3.52 3.48 18.40
CA GLY A 31 -3.14 2.17 18.91
C GLY A 31 -2.19 2.24 20.11
N GLN A 32 -1.56 1.11 20.42
CA GLN A 32 -0.66 0.98 21.58
C GLN A 32 0.80 0.74 21.18
N ARG A 33 1.72 1.17 22.05
CA ARG A 33 3.15 0.87 21.91
C ARG A 33 3.43 -0.59 22.33
N PRO A 34 4.30 -1.32 21.61
CA PRO A 34 4.70 -2.66 21.99
C PRO A 34 5.48 -2.66 23.30
N THR A 35 5.18 -3.63 24.18
CA THR A 35 5.82 -3.85 25.48
C THR A 35 6.18 -5.33 25.66
N GLY A 36 6.83 -5.68 26.78
CA GLY A 36 7.06 -7.08 27.18
C GLY A 36 7.80 -7.92 26.12
N ALA A 37 7.31 -9.15 25.91
CA ALA A 37 7.92 -10.12 24.99
C ALA A 37 7.95 -9.63 23.54
N ARG A 38 6.89 -8.94 23.08
CA ARG A 38 6.82 -8.33 21.74
C ARG A 38 7.93 -7.30 21.53
N ARG A 39 8.09 -6.39 22.49
CA ARG A 39 9.16 -5.38 22.45
C ARG A 39 10.55 -6.03 22.44
N ALA A 40 10.77 -7.02 23.31
CA ALA A 40 12.05 -7.74 23.36
C ALA A 40 12.34 -8.48 22.04
N ARG A 41 11.31 -8.99 21.34
CA ARG A 41 11.48 -9.60 20.02
C ARG A 41 11.86 -8.56 18.97
N MET A 42 11.22 -7.40 18.95
CA MET A 42 11.58 -6.31 18.05
C MET A 42 13.04 -5.88 18.22
N GLU A 43 13.50 -5.75 19.46
CA GLU A 43 14.88 -5.34 19.77
C GLU A 43 15.95 -6.36 19.34
N ARG A 44 15.56 -7.61 19.08
CA ARG A 44 16.44 -8.65 18.52
C ARG A 44 16.46 -8.66 16.98
N SER A 45 15.55 -7.93 16.32
CA SER A 45 15.56 -7.81 14.87
C SER A 45 16.84 -7.17 14.38
N PRO A 46 17.49 -7.68 13.31
CA PRO A 46 18.64 -7.01 12.70
C PRO A 46 18.31 -5.63 12.13
N GLN A 47 17.02 -5.36 11.87
CA GLN A 47 16.55 -4.07 11.35
C GLN A 47 16.28 -3.05 12.45
N TRP A 48 16.33 -3.46 13.72
CA TRP A 48 16.09 -2.60 14.86
C TRP A 48 17.38 -1.94 15.35
N LYS A 49 17.45 -0.60 15.29
CA LYS A 49 18.59 0.20 15.73
C LYS A 49 18.12 1.46 16.44
N ASP A 50 18.79 1.79 17.55
CA ASP A 50 18.57 3.04 18.31
C ASP A 50 17.09 3.34 18.63
N GLY A 51 16.32 2.30 18.93
CA GLY A 51 14.93 2.43 19.36
C GLY A 51 13.90 2.53 18.23
N ARG A 52 14.28 2.24 16.98
CA ARG A 52 13.41 2.22 15.79
C ARG A 52 13.86 1.16 14.77
N PHE A 53 13.02 0.88 13.78
CA PHE A 53 13.42 0.14 12.58
C PHE A 53 14.09 1.06 11.57
N GLU A 54 15.06 0.53 10.81
CA GLU A 54 15.78 1.25 9.76
C GLU A 54 15.60 0.62 8.39
N ASN A 55 15.62 1.45 7.36
CA ASN A 55 15.50 1.02 5.98
C ASN A 55 16.79 0.33 5.48
N PRO A 56 16.67 -0.55 4.46
CA PRO A 56 17.85 -1.15 3.81
C PRO A 56 18.73 -0.10 3.11
N GLN A 57 18.15 1.06 2.76
CA GLN A 57 18.84 2.22 2.22
C GLN A 57 18.23 3.50 2.83
N PRO A 58 19.01 4.57 3.08
CA PRO A 58 18.50 5.83 3.62
C PRO A 58 17.36 6.41 2.78
N LEU A 59 16.40 7.12 3.38
CA LEU A 59 15.35 7.82 2.65
C LEU A 59 15.74 9.29 2.43
N HIS A 60 15.52 9.81 1.22
CA HIS A 60 15.64 11.23 0.92
C HIS A 60 14.27 11.90 0.88
N ASN A 61 14.17 13.06 1.52
CA ASN A 61 12.99 13.93 1.50
C ASN A 61 13.42 15.39 1.24
N ASP A 62 12.76 16.06 0.29
CA ASP A 62 12.96 17.47 -0.04
C ASP A 62 11.71 18.28 0.38
N VAL A 63 11.74 18.75 1.64
CA VAL A 63 10.65 19.48 2.27
C VAL A 63 10.37 20.81 1.56
N TRP A 64 11.41 21.52 1.12
CA TRP A 64 11.25 22.80 0.43
C TRP A 64 10.60 22.63 -0.94
N ARG A 65 10.96 21.59 -1.68
CA ARG A 65 10.24 21.20 -2.88
C ARG A 65 8.82 20.76 -2.56
N ALA A 66 8.59 20.03 -1.46
CA ALA A 66 7.25 19.55 -1.13
C ALA A 66 6.28 20.73 -0.89
N LEU A 67 6.78 21.80 -0.24
CA LEU A 67 6.04 23.05 -0.05
C LEU A 67 5.78 23.79 -1.36
N ARG A 68 6.74 23.80 -2.30
CA ARG A 68 6.55 24.40 -3.63
C ARG A 68 5.58 23.60 -4.49
N ASP A 69 5.73 22.28 -4.52
CA ASP A 69 4.92 21.36 -5.30
C ASP A 69 3.45 21.36 -4.82
N TRP A 70 3.19 21.69 -3.55
CA TRP A 70 1.82 21.92 -3.07
C TRP A 70 1.10 23.02 -3.86
N PHE A 71 1.77 24.14 -4.19
CA PHE A 71 1.16 25.20 -5.02
C PHE A 71 0.92 24.77 -6.47
N GLY A 72 1.62 23.74 -6.92
CA GLY A 72 1.46 23.14 -8.25
C GLY A 72 0.70 21.81 -8.23
N ALA A 73 0.01 21.50 -7.15
CA ALA A 73 -0.78 20.27 -7.04
C ALA A 73 -1.93 20.28 -8.06
N SER A 74 -2.26 19.12 -8.60
CA SER A 74 -3.34 19.01 -9.59
C SER A 74 -4.70 19.40 -8.98
N ASP A 75 -5.52 20.08 -9.77
CA ASP A 75 -6.93 20.32 -9.44
C ASP A 75 -7.76 19.03 -9.54
N GLU A 76 -7.25 18.02 -10.26
CA GLU A 76 -7.88 16.71 -10.45
C GLU A 76 -7.32 15.66 -9.48
N ARG A 77 -6.91 16.06 -8.27
CA ARG A 77 -6.48 15.11 -7.21
C ARG A 77 -7.62 14.27 -6.64
N ARG A 78 -8.86 14.67 -6.93
CA ARG A 78 -10.08 13.98 -6.53
C ARG A 78 -11.00 13.87 -7.74
N PRO A 79 -11.82 12.83 -7.83
CA PRO A 79 -12.81 12.73 -8.88
C PRO A 79 -13.88 13.83 -8.70
N ARG A 80 -14.32 14.42 -9.81
CA ARG A 80 -15.39 15.44 -9.83
C ARG A 80 -16.80 14.85 -9.72
N GLY A 81 -16.93 13.55 -9.96
CA GLY A 81 -18.18 12.80 -9.88
C GLY A 81 -17.95 11.37 -9.37
N PRO A 82 -18.97 10.51 -9.38
CA PRO A 82 -18.83 9.13 -8.94
C PRO A 82 -17.73 8.40 -9.72
N VAL A 83 -16.88 7.68 -9.01
CA VAL A 83 -15.90 6.77 -9.63
C VAL A 83 -16.65 5.53 -10.11
N PRO A 84 -16.47 5.07 -11.35
CA PRO A 84 -17.03 3.81 -11.80
C PRO A 84 -16.52 2.63 -10.96
N THR A 85 -17.44 1.80 -10.48
CA THR A 85 -17.15 0.59 -9.71
C THR A 85 -17.92 -0.58 -10.31
N ALA A 86 -17.34 -1.77 -10.22
CA ALA A 86 -18.02 -3.00 -10.61
C ALA A 86 -18.87 -3.49 -9.44
N PRO A 87 -20.09 -3.98 -9.70
CA PRO A 87 -20.90 -4.61 -8.67
C PRO A 87 -20.16 -5.86 -8.14
N VAL A 88 -20.05 -5.95 -6.81
CA VAL A 88 -19.47 -7.10 -6.13
C VAL A 88 -20.61 -7.96 -5.61
N ASP A 89 -20.90 -9.07 -6.31
CA ASP A 89 -21.81 -10.10 -5.81
C ASP A 89 -21.01 -11.09 -4.96
N ALA A 90 -21.36 -11.20 -3.67
CA ALA A 90 -20.74 -12.13 -2.73
C ALA A 90 -20.78 -13.59 -3.22
N ARG A 91 -21.79 -13.96 -4.02
CA ARG A 91 -21.92 -15.30 -4.62
C ARG A 91 -20.76 -15.67 -5.54
N ARG A 92 -20.02 -14.69 -6.07
CA ARG A 92 -18.77 -14.94 -6.84
C ARG A 92 -17.79 -15.79 -6.05
N PHE A 93 -17.76 -15.60 -4.73
CA PHE A 93 -16.85 -16.31 -3.82
C PHE A 93 -17.40 -17.65 -3.33
N GLU A 94 -18.58 -18.09 -3.77
CA GLU A 94 -19.04 -19.46 -3.52
C GLU A 94 -18.29 -20.46 -4.40
N ARG A 95 -17.77 -20.00 -5.54
CA ARG A 95 -16.98 -20.81 -6.46
C ARG A 95 -15.50 -20.43 -6.35
N PRO A 96 -14.59 -21.41 -6.15
CA PRO A 96 -13.16 -21.15 -6.23
C PRO A 96 -12.80 -20.71 -7.66
N PRO A 97 -11.71 -19.93 -7.82
CA PRO A 97 -11.23 -19.58 -9.15
C PRO A 97 -10.79 -20.81 -9.93
N GLU A 98 -11.16 -20.87 -11.21
CA GLU A 98 -10.84 -22.02 -12.07
C GLU A 98 -9.33 -22.18 -12.23
N SER A 99 -8.59 -21.07 -12.30
CA SER A 99 -7.13 -21.12 -12.40
C SER A 99 -6.42 -21.47 -11.11
N GLY A 100 -7.09 -21.41 -9.94
CA GLY A 100 -6.45 -21.54 -8.63
C GLY A 100 -5.90 -20.22 -8.03
N LEU A 101 -5.86 -19.14 -8.81
CA LEU A 101 -5.44 -17.80 -8.34
C LEU A 101 -6.39 -16.70 -8.84
N ARG A 102 -7.06 -16.00 -7.92
CA ARG A 102 -7.91 -14.85 -8.20
C ARG A 102 -7.65 -13.70 -7.23
N VAL A 103 -7.61 -12.48 -7.76
CA VAL A 103 -7.50 -11.27 -6.94
C VAL A 103 -8.67 -10.35 -7.24
N THR A 104 -9.40 -9.97 -6.19
CA THR A 104 -10.44 -8.94 -6.26
C THR A 104 -9.91 -7.66 -5.65
N TRP A 105 -9.94 -6.56 -6.41
CA TRP A 105 -9.42 -5.28 -5.96
C TRP A 105 -10.54 -4.36 -5.51
N PHE A 106 -10.53 -3.92 -4.25
CA PHE A 106 -11.57 -3.05 -3.69
C PHE A 106 -11.22 -1.56 -3.75
N GLY A 107 -10.03 -1.23 -4.25
CA GLY A 107 -9.46 0.11 -4.26
C GLY A 107 -8.23 0.26 -3.39
N HIS A 108 -7.39 1.25 -3.70
CA HIS A 108 -6.14 1.50 -2.98
C HIS A 108 -5.27 0.24 -2.89
N SER A 109 -4.98 -0.20 -1.68
CA SER A 109 -4.23 -1.42 -1.36
C SER A 109 -5.12 -2.56 -0.84
N THR A 110 -6.44 -2.37 -0.77
CA THR A 110 -7.35 -3.40 -0.27
C THR A 110 -7.65 -4.45 -1.34
N LEU A 111 -7.28 -5.70 -1.06
CA LEU A 111 -7.38 -6.83 -2.00
C LEU A 111 -7.92 -8.07 -1.27
N LEU A 112 -8.77 -8.85 -1.93
CA LEU A 112 -9.02 -10.24 -1.54
C LEU A 112 -8.29 -11.16 -2.51
N ILE A 113 -7.33 -11.93 -1.99
CA ILE A 113 -6.53 -12.90 -2.72
C ILE A 113 -7.07 -14.29 -2.42
N GLU A 114 -7.47 -15.01 -3.47
CA GLU A 114 -7.75 -16.43 -3.45
C GLU A 114 -6.59 -17.14 -4.12
N VAL A 115 -5.79 -17.89 -3.35
CA VAL A 115 -4.57 -18.57 -3.81
C VAL A 115 -4.56 -19.99 -3.27
N ASP A 116 -4.54 -20.97 -4.16
CA ASP A 116 -4.45 -22.40 -3.83
C ASP A 116 -5.42 -22.84 -2.72
N GLY A 117 -6.67 -22.36 -2.84
CA GLY A 117 -7.77 -22.69 -1.92
C GLY A 117 -7.79 -21.89 -0.61
N ARG A 118 -6.91 -20.90 -0.43
CA ARG A 118 -6.90 -19.99 0.73
C ARG A 118 -7.36 -18.59 0.37
N ARG A 119 -8.02 -17.92 1.32
CA ARG A 119 -8.49 -16.54 1.19
C ARG A 119 -7.72 -15.61 2.12
N VAL A 120 -7.00 -14.66 1.54
CA VAL A 120 -6.26 -13.63 2.28
C VAL A 120 -6.81 -12.25 1.95
N LEU A 121 -7.26 -11.53 2.98
CA LEU A 121 -7.64 -10.12 2.86
C LEU A 121 -6.42 -9.25 3.19
N VAL A 122 -6.01 -8.40 2.26
CA VAL A 122 -4.81 -7.57 2.38
C VAL A 122 -5.20 -6.11 2.60
N ASP A 123 -4.56 -5.46 3.56
CA ASP A 123 -4.67 -4.04 3.91
C ASP A 123 -6.12 -3.52 3.87
N PRO A 124 -7.02 -4.10 4.67
CA PRO A 124 -8.44 -3.80 4.60
C PRO A 124 -8.77 -2.41 5.16
N VAL A 125 -9.37 -1.56 4.31
CA VAL A 125 -9.87 -0.23 4.68
C VAL A 125 -11.34 -0.05 4.31
N TRP A 126 -12.22 -0.32 5.26
CA TRP A 126 -13.66 -0.05 5.22
C TRP A 126 -14.04 1.30 5.84
N GLY A 127 -13.17 1.89 6.66
CA GLY A 127 -13.34 3.23 7.19
C GLY A 127 -13.57 4.29 6.10
N GLU A 128 -14.25 5.37 6.47
CA GLU A 128 -14.54 6.49 5.56
C GLU A 128 -13.29 7.32 5.26
N ARG A 129 -12.35 7.38 6.20
CA ARG A 129 -11.13 8.20 6.13
C ARG A 129 -9.91 7.42 6.56
N ALA A 130 -8.80 7.64 5.85
CA ALA A 130 -7.47 7.23 6.29
C ALA A 130 -6.92 8.26 7.30
N SER A 131 -7.42 8.23 8.54
CA SER A 131 -7.10 9.25 9.54
C SER A 131 -7.37 8.77 10.98
N PRO A 132 -6.66 9.31 11.99
CA PRO A 132 -7.02 9.08 13.39
C PRO A 132 -8.33 9.76 13.82
N LEU A 133 -8.84 10.68 13.00
CA LEU A 133 -10.05 11.46 13.24
C LEU A 133 -11.13 11.10 12.22
N SER A 134 -12.35 10.91 12.69
CA SER A 134 -13.51 10.64 11.81
C SER A 134 -13.92 11.85 10.95
N SER A 135 -13.59 13.08 11.37
CA SER A 135 -14.00 14.33 10.71
C SER A 135 -12.94 14.97 9.82
N LEU A 136 -11.67 14.57 9.94
CA LEU A 136 -10.55 15.21 9.26
C LEU A 136 -9.65 14.17 8.59
N GLY A 137 -8.96 14.54 7.51
CA GLY A 137 -8.02 13.69 6.79
C GLY A 137 -8.59 13.13 5.48
N PRO A 138 -7.78 12.36 4.73
CA PRO A 138 -8.14 11.82 3.43
C PRO A 138 -9.42 10.99 3.49
N GLN A 139 -10.44 11.39 2.73
CA GLN A 139 -11.69 10.67 2.59
C GLN A 139 -11.65 9.79 1.35
N ARG A 140 -12.24 8.61 1.43
CA ARG A 140 -12.38 7.70 0.28
C ARG A 140 -13.26 8.30 -0.81
N PHE A 141 -12.98 7.99 -2.07
CA PHE A 141 -13.71 8.52 -3.24
C PHE A 141 -15.07 7.85 -3.46
N TYR A 142 -15.23 6.60 -3.05
CA TYR A 142 -16.46 5.81 -3.14
C TYR A 142 -16.59 4.92 -1.91
N ALA A 143 -17.81 4.55 -1.54
CA ALA A 143 -18.09 3.68 -0.38
C ALA A 143 -17.48 2.27 -0.54
N PRO A 144 -17.29 1.50 0.56
CA PRO A 144 -16.94 0.09 0.45
C PRO A 144 -17.89 -0.65 -0.50
N LEU A 145 -17.33 -1.46 -1.41
CA LEU A 145 -18.09 -2.08 -2.49
C LEU A 145 -18.89 -3.32 -2.06
N LEU A 146 -18.53 -3.88 -0.91
CA LEU A 146 -19.20 -4.99 -0.27
C LEU A 146 -19.11 -4.79 1.25
N PRO A 147 -20.20 -4.96 2.02
CA PRO A 147 -20.12 -4.96 3.47
C PRO A 147 -19.15 -6.03 3.97
N LEU A 148 -18.38 -5.72 5.00
CA LEU A 148 -17.31 -6.62 5.48
C LEU A 148 -17.87 -7.98 5.93
N HIS A 149 -19.08 -8.02 6.48
CA HIS A 149 -19.75 -9.26 6.90
C HIS A 149 -20.33 -10.09 5.74
N GLU A 150 -20.41 -9.52 4.54
CA GLU A 150 -20.81 -10.23 3.31
C GLU A 150 -19.59 -10.80 2.55
N LEU A 151 -18.36 -10.49 2.99
CA LEU A 151 -17.18 -11.16 2.45
C LEU A 151 -17.26 -12.66 2.70
N PRO A 152 -16.68 -13.48 1.80
CA PRO A 152 -16.52 -14.89 2.08
C PRO A 152 -15.68 -15.10 3.33
N ARG A 153 -15.72 -16.31 3.90
CA ARG A 153 -14.79 -16.68 4.97
C ARG A 153 -13.35 -16.36 4.54
N VAL A 154 -12.72 -15.46 5.28
CA VAL A 154 -11.30 -15.09 5.14
C VAL A 154 -10.48 -15.98 6.07
N ASP A 155 -9.43 -16.60 5.55
CA ASP A 155 -8.54 -17.47 6.33
C ASP A 155 -7.48 -16.64 7.08
N ALA A 156 -6.96 -15.58 6.46
CA ALA A 156 -6.05 -14.63 7.09
C ALA A 156 -6.26 -13.18 6.62
N VAL A 157 -5.96 -12.24 7.50
CA VAL A 157 -5.81 -10.82 7.20
C VAL A 157 -4.32 -10.48 7.21
N VAL A 158 -3.82 -9.85 6.17
CA VAL A 158 -2.44 -9.37 6.06
C VAL A 158 -2.44 -7.85 6.11
N ILE A 159 -1.56 -7.26 6.92
CA ILE A 159 -1.37 -5.81 7.01
C ILE A 159 0.10 -5.49 6.72
N SER A 160 0.39 -4.67 5.71
CA SER A 160 1.76 -4.32 5.32
C SER A 160 2.52 -3.45 6.32
N HIS A 161 1.84 -2.48 6.92
CA HIS A 161 2.41 -1.52 7.87
C HIS A 161 1.31 -0.74 8.59
N ASP A 162 1.69 0.16 9.51
CA ASP A 162 0.75 0.81 10.43
C ASP A 162 0.22 2.17 9.96
N HIS A 163 0.35 2.59 8.70
CA HIS A 163 -0.30 3.83 8.24
C HIS A 163 -1.83 3.69 8.16
N TYR A 164 -2.54 4.81 8.22
CA TYR A 164 -4.01 4.82 8.35
C TYR A 164 -4.76 4.30 7.12
N ASP A 165 -4.15 4.35 5.96
CA ASP A 165 -4.68 3.84 4.69
C ASP A 165 -4.32 2.37 4.39
N HIS A 166 -3.63 1.71 5.34
CA HIS A 166 -3.30 0.28 5.29
C HIS A 166 -3.76 -0.47 6.55
N LEU A 167 -3.82 0.22 7.69
CA LEU A 167 -4.28 -0.28 8.97
C LEU A 167 -5.40 0.61 9.53
N ASP A 168 -6.63 0.21 9.24
CA ASP A 168 -7.85 0.96 9.54
C ASP A 168 -8.55 0.41 10.80
N LEU A 169 -8.67 1.23 11.84
CA LEU A 169 -9.28 0.85 13.12
C LEU A 169 -10.72 0.31 12.96
N PRO A 170 -11.66 0.98 12.25
CA PRO A 170 -12.99 0.45 11.98
C PRO A 170 -12.99 -0.95 11.38
N SER A 171 -12.10 -1.21 10.40
CA SER A 171 -11.96 -2.52 9.78
C SER A 171 -11.49 -3.58 10.79
N ILE A 172 -10.46 -3.28 11.57
CA ILE A 172 -9.97 -4.23 12.59
C ILE A 172 -11.05 -4.51 13.64
N GLN A 173 -11.75 -3.50 14.14
CA GLN A 173 -12.82 -3.69 15.12
C GLN A 173 -13.98 -4.52 14.58
N ALA A 174 -14.31 -4.39 13.29
CA ALA A 174 -15.34 -5.19 12.64
C ALA A 174 -14.91 -6.66 12.40
N MET A 175 -13.60 -6.92 12.29
CA MET A 175 -13.05 -8.28 12.10
C MET A 175 -12.53 -8.90 13.39
N LYS A 176 -12.52 -8.18 14.52
CA LYS A 176 -11.89 -8.65 15.75
C LYS A 176 -12.44 -9.99 16.22
N ASP A 177 -13.69 -10.33 15.90
CA ASP A 177 -14.34 -11.59 16.30
C ASP A 177 -14.27 -12.69 15.21
N TRP A 178 -13.60 -12.45 14.09
CA TRP A 178 -13.40 -13.45 13.05
C TRP A 178 -12.48 -14.58 13.51
N ARG A 179 -12.49 -15.72 12.82
CA ARG A 179 -11.52 -16.82 13.09
C ARG A 179 -10.21 -16.68 12.32
N SER A 180 -10.06 -15.62 11.54
CA SER A 180 -8.90 -15.38 10.68
C SER A 180 -7.65 -15.09 11.52
N ALA A 181 -6.50 -15.57 11.06
CA ALA A 181 -5.21 -15.11 11.57
C ALA A 181 -4.94 -13.68 11.07
N PHE A 182 -4.26 -12.86 11.87
CA PHE A 182 -3.76 -11.54 11.47
C PHE A 182 -2.25 -11.63 11.34
N ILE A 183 -1.74 -11.53 10.11
CA ILE A 183 -0.33 -11.67 9.79
C ILE A 183 0.23 -10.29 9.48
N VAL A 184 1.16 -9.82 10.31
CA VAL A 184 1.62 -8.42 10.30
C VAL A 184 3.12 -8.32 10.57
N PRO A 185 3.79 -7.20 10.23
CA PRO A 185 5.17 -6.98 10.63
C PRO A 185 5.33 -6.81 12.15
N LEU A 186 6.55 -7.03 12.65
CA LEU A 186 6.91 -6.81 14.05
C LEU A 186 6.41 -5.47 14.62
N GLY A 187 5.73 -5.52 15.76
CA GLY A 187 5.25 -4.36 16.50
C GLY A 187 3.82 -3.95 16.15
N VAL A 188 3.33 -4.25 14.93
CA VAL A 188 1.97 -3.91 14.51
C VAL A 188 0.93 -4.67 15.35
N GLY A 189 1.27 -5.86 15.85
CA GLY A 189 0.39 -6.66 16.69
C GLY A 189 -0.05 -5.95 17.97
N ALA A 190 0.75 -5.01 18.50
CA ALA A 190 0.37 -4.21 19.65
C ALA A 190 -0.85 -3.32 19.40
N HIS A 191 -1.03 -2.83 18.17
CA HIS A 191 -2.22 -2.07 17.78
C HIS A 191 -3.45 -2.99 17.71
N LEU A 192 -3.31 -4.14 17.07
CA LEU A 192 -4.39 -5.11 16.91
C LEU A 192 -4.91 -5.62 18.26
N GLU A 193 -3.99 -5.97 19.16
CA GLU A 193 -4.33 -6.42 20.52
C GLU A 193 -5.08 -5.33 21.29
N ALA A 194 -4.60 -4.08 21.23
CA ALA A 194 -5.27 -2.94 21.85
C ALA A 194 -6.67 -2.67 21.28
N TRP A 195 -6.93 -3.10 20.05
CA TRP A 195 -8.24 -2.99 19.39
C TRP A 195 -9.13 -4.22 19.57
N GLY A 196 -8.66 -5.20 20.34
CA GLY A 196 -9.43 -6.37 20.77
C GLY A 196 -9.24 -7.62 19.91
N VAL A 197 -8.22 -7.66 19.05
CA VAL A 197 -7.82 -8.92 18.39
C VAL A 197 -7.07 -9.78 19.41
N PRO A 198 -7.51 -11.01 19.69
CA PRO A 198 -6.81 -11.95 20.57
C PRO A 198 -5.37 -12.23 20.11
N GLU A 199 -4.44 -12.24 21.06
CA GLU A 199 -3.00 -12.43 20.81
C GLU A 199 -2.69 -13.73 20.06
N ASP A 200 -3.41 -14.82 20.35
CA ASP A 200 -3.24 -16.13 19.72
C ASP A 200 -3.61 -16.16 18.22
N ARG A 201 -4.29 -15.12 17.72
CA ARG A 201 -4.57 -14.92 16.29
C ARG A 201 -3.59 -13.97 15.60
N ILE A 202 -2.68 -13.34 16.34
CA ILE A 202 -1.73 -12.38 15.78
C ILE A 202 -0.40 -13.08 15.51
N VAL A 203 0.02 -13.09 14.26
CA VAL A 203 1.33 -13.58 13.82
C VAL A 203 2.16 -12.40 13.36
N GLU A 204 3.13 -12.00 14.18
CA GLU A 204 4.08 -10.96 13.80
C GLU A 204 5.29 -11.57 13.11
N LEU A 205 5.76 -10.99 12.00
CA LEU A 205 6.90 -11.45 11.21
C LEU A 205 7.95 -10.35 11.06
N ASP A 206 9.23 -10.71 11.15
CA ASP A 206 10.34 -9.92 10.64
C ASP A 206 10.54 -10.18 9.14
N TRP A 207 11.36 -9.37 8.47
CA TRP A 207 11.73 -9.65 7.08
C TRP A 207 12.37 -11.02 6.91
N TRP A 208 11.92 -11.73 5.89
CA TRP A 208 12.26 -13.10 5.54
C TRP A 208 11.75 -14.18 6.51
N GLU A 209 11.04 -13.80 7.57
CA GLU A 209 10.25 -14.76 8.34
C GLU A 209 8.95 -15.09 7.60
N SER A 210 8.44 -16.29 7.87
CA SER A 210 7.23 -16.79 7.26
C SER A 210 6.31 -17.49 8.24
N THR A 211 5.07 -17.65 7.84
CA THR A 211 4.09 -18.50 8.50
C THR A 211 3.32 -19.31 7.46
N ARG A 212 2.62 -20.36 7.89
CA ARG A 212 1.82 -21.20 6.99
C ARG A 212 0.33 -21.02 7.24
N LEU A 213 -0.41 -20.84 6.17
CA LEU A 213 -1.86 -20.88 6.11
C LEU A 213 -2.28 -22.15 5.36
N GLY A 214 -2.24 -23.29 6.07
CA GLY A 214 -2.30 -24.60 5.42
C GLY A 214 -1.10 -24.82 4.49
N ASP A 215 -1.36 -25.00 3.20
CA ASP A 215 -0.32 -25.26 2.20
C ASP A 215 0.28 -23.98 1.58
N VAL A 216 -0.30 -22.81 1.88
CA VAL A 216 0.21 -21.52 1.43
C VAL A 216 1.15 -20.96 2.48
N GLU A 217 2.41 -20.75 2.11
CA GLU A 217 3.38 -20.01 2.90
C GLU A 217 3.24 -18.50 2.66
N ILE A 218 3.23 -17.71 3.73
CA ILE A 218 3.16 -16.26 3.71
C ILE A 218 4.48 -15.74 4.27
N VAL A 219 5.27 -15.06 3.43
CA VAL A 219 6.61 -14.56 3.77
C VAL A 219 6.58 -13.04 3.82
N ALA A 220 7.00 -12.43 4.93
CA ALA A 220 7.21 -10.99 4.99
C ALA A 220 8.51 -10.63 4.25
N THR A 221 8.45 -9.70 3.31
CA THR A 221 9.61 -9.29 2.49
C THR A 221 10.08 -7.89 2.86
N PRO A 222 11.37 -7.58 2.69
CA PRO A 222 11.86 -6.21 2.86
C PRO A 222 11.12 -5.18 2.01
N ALA A 223 11.01 -3.98 2.55
CA ALA A 223 10.48 -2.81 1.88
C ALA A 223 11.25 -1.56 2.31
N ARG A 224 11.25 -0.53 1.45
CA ARG A 224 11.89 0.76 1.71
C ARG A 224 10.80 1.81 1.99
N HIS A 225 10.37 1.92 3.24
CA HIS A 225 9.26 2.77 3.65
C HIS A 225 9.42 3.24 5.10
N ALA A 226 8.33 3.64 5.75
CA ALA A 226 8.32 4.05 7.14
C ALA A 226 7.05 3.56 7.84
N SER A 227 6.98 3.80 9.14
CA SER A 227 5.77 3.59 9.92
C SER A 227 5.53 4.75 10.88
N GLY A 228 4.32 4.85 11.41
CA GLY A 228 3.96 5.79 12.45
C GLY A 228 2.50 6.24 12.38
N ARG A 229 1.84 6.21 13.54
CA ARG A 229 0.45 6.66 13.70
C ARG A 229 0.30 8.00 14.40
N SER A 230 1.29 8.45 15.17
CA SER A 230 1.24 9.73 15.89
C SER A 230 2.24 10.74 15.32
N PRO A 231 1.80 11.98 14.98
CA PRO A 231 2.65 12.99 14.34
C PRO A 231 3.87 13.44 15.17
N SER A 232 3.85 13.24 16.49
CA SER A 232 4.87 13.74 17.42
C SER A 232 5.67 12.64 18.12
N SER A 233 5.24 11.38 18.02
CA SER A 233 5.97 10.23 18.60
C SER A 233 5.55 8.95 17.88
N GLY A 234 6.49 8.05 17.58
CA GLY A 234 6.11 6.75 17.02
C GLY A 234 6.64 6.41 15.64
N GLN A 235 7.37 7.33 14.99
CA GLN A 235 7.95 7.04 13.67
C GLN A 235 8.88 5.83 13.73
N ASN A 236 8.68 4.90 12.80
CA ASN A 236 9.46 3.68 12.60
C ASN A 236 9.56 2.79 13.86
N ARG A 237 8.54 2.81 14.73
CA ARG A 237 8.52 1.96 15.94
C ARG A 237 7.84 0.61 15.72
N THR A 238 7.30 0.38 14.54
CA THR A 238 6.76 -0.88 14.03
C THR A 238 7.46 -1.15 12.70
N LEU A 239 7.57 -2.41 12.29
CA LEU A 239 8.16 -2.77 11.00
C LEU A 239 7.13 -2.53 9.89
N TRP A 240 7.61 -2.41 8.65
CA TRP A 240 6.82 -2.38 7.42
C TRP A 240 7.32 -3.48 6.49
N ALA A 241 6.44 -4.10 5.71
CA ALA A 241 6.83 -5.20 4.82
C ALA A 241 5.94 -5.30 3.58
N GLY A 242 6.51 -5.86 2.51
CA GLY A 242 5.73 -6.56 1.49
C GLY A 242 5.44 -7.99 1.91
N PHE A 243 4.62 -8.71 1.15
CA PHE A 243 4.25 -10.10 1.43
C PHE A 243 4.23 -10.97 0.17
N ALA A 244 4.92 -12.11 0.23
CA ALA A 244 4.80 -13.16 -0.78
C ALA A 244 3.84 -14.25 -0.29
N PHE A 245 2.96 -14.70 -1.19
CA PHE A 245 2.00 -15.79 -0.99
C PHE A 245 2.42 -16.95 -1.88
N ILE A 246 2.93 -18.03 -1.28
CA ILE A 246 3.57 -19.14 -1.98
C ILE A 246 2.76 -20.40 -1.70
N GLY A 247 1.87 -20.74 -2.62
CA GLY A 247 1.14 -21.98 -2.58
C GLY A 247 1.78 -23.09 -3.42
N PRO A 248 1.18 -24.30 -3.42
CA PRO A 248 1.67 -25.45 -4.17
C PRO A 248 1.69 -25.23 -5.69
N ALA A 249 0.78 -24.44 -6.25
CA ALA A 249 0.68 -24.21 -7.70
C ALA A 249 0.89 -22.74 -8.10
N HIS A 250 0.56 -21.80 -7.21
CA HIS A 250 0.56 -20.37 -7.52
C HIS A 250 1.40 -19.55 -6.54
N ARG A 251 1.96 -18.45 -7.08
CA ARG A 251 2.69 -17.46 -6.29
C ARG A 251 2.21 -16.05 -6.58
N ALA A 252 1.84 -15.32 -5.54
CA ALA A 252 1.49 -13.91 -5.63
C ALA A 252 2.41 -13.05 -4.74
N TYR A 253 2.58 -11.79 -5.09
CA TYR A 253 3.36 -10.83 -4.32
C TYR A 253 2.58 -9.53 -4.10
N TYR A 254 2.53 -9.05 -2.87
CA TYR A 254 2.06 -7.72 -2.51
C TYR A 254 3.23 -6.87 -2.04
N SER A 255 3.45 -5.69 -2.61
CA SER A 255 4.60 -4.86 -2.23
C SER A 255 4.48 -4.21 -0.84
N GLY A 256 3.26 -4.06 -0.31
CA GLY A 256 3.01 -2.98 0.65
C GLY A 256 3.29 -1.63 -0.01
N ASP A 257 3.63 -0.64 0.82
CA ASP A 257 4.27 0.57 0.34
C ASP A 257 5.78 0.44 0.42
N THR A 258 6.47 0.89 -0.63
CA THR A 258 7.92 0.80 -0.74
C THR A 258 8.42 1.77 -1.80
N GLY A 259 9.62 2.32 -1.61
CA GLY A 259 10.44 2.86 -2.69
C GLY A 259 11.16 1.76 -3.47
N LEU A 260 11.82 2.16 -4.56
CA LEU A 260 12.69 1.26 -5.30
C LEU A 260 14.01 1.06 -4.55
N PHE A 261 14.45 -0.20 -4.47
CA PHE A 261 15.73 -0.58 -3.87
C PHE A 261 16.19 -1.94 -4.41
N PRO A 262 17.49 -2.28 -4.32
CA PRO A 262 18.03 -3.52 -4.88
C PRO A 262 17.39 -4.81 -4.33
N GLY A 263 16.89 -4.81 -3.10
CA GLY A 263 16.29 -5.99 -2.48
C GLY A 263 15.04 -6.53 -3.18
N LEU A 264 14.41 -5.76 -4.07
CA LEU A 264 13.35 -6.27 -4.96
C LEU A 264 13.87 -7.38 -5.90
N HIS A 265 15.14 -7.33 -6.30
CA HIS A 265 15.76 -8.45 -7.04
C HIS A 265 15.93 -9.69 -6.15
N ASP A 266 16.30 -9.52 -4.88
CA ASP A 266 16.44 -10.63 -3.95
C ASP A 266 15.09 -11.32 -3.71
N ILE A 267 14.01 -10.54 -3.62
CA ILE A 267 12.63 -11.06 -3.51
C ILE A 267 12.31 -11.94 -4.74
N GLY A 268 12.54 -11.44 -5.96
CA GLY A 268 12.31 -12.21 -7.19
C GLY A 268 13.21 -13.44 -7.33
N ALA A 269 14.45 -13.36 -6.86
CA ALA A 269 15.40 -14.47 -6.90
C ALA A 269 15.02 -15.59 -5.92
N ARG A 270 14.61 -15.25 -4.70
CA ARG A 270 14.32 -16.21 -3.63
C ARG A 270 12.91 -16.80 -3.72
N LEU A 271 11.93 -15.97 -4.02
CA LEU A 271 10.50 -16.30 -3.86
C LEU A 271 9.76 -16.38 -5.21
N GLY A 272 10.28 -15.71 -6.24
CA GLY A 272 9.72 -15.70 -7.58
C GLY A 272 10.03 -16.99 -8.39
N PRO A 273 9.59 -17.04 -9.66
CA PRO A 273 8.75 -16.04 -10.32
C PRO A 273 7.33 -16.02 -9.73
N PHE A 274 6.67 -14.86 -9.78
CA PHE A 274 5.29 -14.70 -9.32
C PHE A 274 4.33 -14.72 -10.50
N ASP A 275 3.18 -15.38 -10.35
CA ASP A 275 2.10 -15.32 -11.33
C ASP A 275 1.46 -13.93 -11.40
N LEU A 276 1.38 -13.27 -10.25
CA LEU A 276 0.84 -11.92 -10.10
C LEU A 276 1.60 -11.14 -9.04
N ALA A 277 1.93 -9.89 -9.33
CA ALA A 277 2.42 -8.94 -8.33
C ALA A 277 1.50 -7.72 -8.25
N MET A 278 0.94 -7.46 -7.08
CA MET A 278 0.26 -6.21 -6.74
C MET A 278 1.29 -5.23 -6.18
N ILE A 279 1.63 -4.20 -6.96
CA ILE A 279 2.71 -3.26 -6.63
C ILE A 279 2.17 -1.82 -6.56
N GLU A 280 2.51 -1.11 -5.49
CA GLU A 280 2.10 0.29 -5.32
C GLU A 280 2.62 1.18 -6.46
N ALA A 281 1.76 2.09 -6.93
CA ALA A 281 2.08 2.99 -8.03
C ALA A 281 1.58 4.43 -7.81
N GLY A 282 0.85 4.69 -6.72
CA GLY A 282 0.31 6.01 -6.38
C GLY A 282 1.05 6.67 -5.22
N ALA A 283 0.47 7.75 -4.68
CA ALA A 283 1.00 8.55 -3.57
C ALA A 283 2.45 9.09 -3.75
N TYR A 284 2.98 9.10 -4.96
CA TYR A 284 4.36 9.48 -5.23
C TYR A 284 4.52 10.99 -5.44
N ASN A 285 5.75 11.48 -5.21
CA ASN A 285 6.22 12.79 -5.66
C ASN A 285 7.76 12.82 -5.63
N ARG A 286 8.35 13.73 -6.42
CA ARG A 286 9.81 13.95 -6.45
C ARG A 286 10.41 14.44 -5.14
N SER A 287 9.58 14.95 -4.24
CA SER A 287 9.97 15.37 -2.90
C SER A 287 10.15 14.23 -1.90
N TRP A 288 9.66 13.03 -2.19
CA TRP A 288 9.83 11.84 -1.36
C TRP A 288 10.06 10.60 -2.24
N PRO A 289 11.07 10.65 -3.13
CA PRO A 289 11.23 9.67 -4.21
C PRO A 289 11.55 8.25 -3.74
N ASP A 290 11.87 8.10 -2.45
CA ASP A 290 12.29 6.84 -1.82
C ASP A 290 11.19 6.19 -0.98
N TRP A 291 10.04 6.84 -0.79
CA TRP A 291 8.93 6.31 0.02
C TRP A 291 7.97 5.48 -0.82
N HIS A 292 7.69 5.95 -2.03
CA HIS A 292 6.74 5.35 -2.97
C HIS A 292 7.42 5.17 -4.31
N LEU A 293 7.21 4.01 -4.94
CA LEU A 293 7.76 3.67 -6.25
C LEU A 293 7.33 4.70 -7.32
N GLY A 294 6.03 4.98 -7.35
CA GLY A 294 5.41 5.61 -8.49
C GLY A 294 5.39 4.71 -9.74
N PRO A 295 4.85 5.21 -10.87
CA PRO A 295 4.33 4.36 -11.93
C PRO A 295 5.41 3.62 -12.73
N GLU A 296 6.45 4.34 -13.17
CA GLU A 296 7.52 3.74 -13.96
C GLU A 296 8.38 2.80 -13.12
N GLN A 297 8.59 3.13 -11.85
CA GLN A 297 9.36 2.29 -10.95
C GLN A 297 8.56 1.06 -10.51
N ALA A 298 7.22 1.12 -10.45
CA ALA A 298 6.38 -0.05 -10.24
C ALA A 298 6.51 -1.07 -11.38
N VAL A 299 6.58 -0.61 -12.64
CA VAL A 299 6.86 -1.46 -13.80
C VAL A 299 8.28 -2.04 -13.74
N ARG A 300 9.27 -1.26 -13.27
CA ARG A 300 10.62 -1.78 -13.02
C ARG A 300 10.62 -2.83 -11.92
N ALA A 301 9.96 -2.56 -10.80
CA ALA A 301 9.87 -3.44 -9.65
C ALA A 301 9.20 -4.78 -10.01
N SER A 302 8.16 -4.77 -10.84
CA SER A 302 7.50 -6.01 -11.30
C SER A 302 8.45 -6.94 -12.05
N ARG A 303 9.35 -6.39 -12.87
CA ARG A 303 10.43 -7.14 -13.51
C ARG A 303 11.48 -7.62 -12.50
N MET A 304 11.86 -6.79 -11.52
CA MET A 304 12.83 -7.15 -10.49
C MET A 304 12.35 -8.34 -9.65
N VAL A 305 11.07 -8.35 -9.27
CA VAL A 305 10.46 -9.47 -8.53
C VAL A 305 10.07 -10.65 -9.44
N ARG A 306 10.28 -10.54 -10.77
CA ARG A 306 9.98 -11.57 -11.77
C ARG A 306 8.49 -11.94 -11.81
N ALA A 307 7.62 -10.94 -11.80
CA ALA A 307 6.18 -11.12 -11.95
C ALA A 307 5.79 -11.35 -13.42
N LYS A 308 4.87 -12.30 -13.66
CA LYS A 308 4.26 -12.52 -14.98
C LYS A 308 3.21 -11.47 -15.31
N VAL A 309 2.48 -10.98 -14.30
CA VAL A 309 1.47 -9.92 -14.41
C VAL A 309 1.68 -8.90 -13.31
N LEU A 310 1.63 -7.61 -13.67
CA LEU A 310 1.57 -6.48 -12.74
C LEU A 310 0.12 -6.03 -12.54
N LEU A 311 -0.31 -5.87 -11.29
CA LEU A 311 -1.52 -5.13 -10.90
C LEU A 311 -1.09 -3.89 -10.10
N PRO A 312 -1.23 -2.66 -10.63
CA PRO A 312 -0.86 -1.46 -9.88
C PRO A 312 -1.91 -1.15 -8.80
N VAL A 313 -1.45 -0.96 -7.58
CA VAL A 313 -2.28 -0.63 -6.39
C VAL A 313 -1.89 0.73 -5.81
N HIS A 314 -2.45 1.08 -4.65
CA HIS A 314 -2.18 2.33 -3.93
C HIS A 314 -2.67 3.59 -4.69
N TRP A 315 -3.74 3.44 -5.49
CA TRP A 315 -4.36 4.54 -6.23
C TRP A 315 -5.88 4.37 -6.29
N GLY A 316 -6.57 5.41 -6.77
CA GLY A 316 -7.98 5.33 -7.11
C GLY A 316 -8.97 5.35 -5.94
N LEU A 317 -8.54 5.49 -4.68
CA LEU A 317 -9.45 5.57 -3.52
C LEU A 317 -9.25 6.82 -2.65
N PHE A 318 -8.01 7.21 -2.39
CA PHE A 318 -7.67 8.35 -1.54
C PHE A 318 -6.84 9.39 -2.28
N ASN A 319 -6.94 10.65 -1.83
CA ASN A 319 -6.04 11.72 -2.25
C ASN A 319 -4.91 11.85 -1.23
N LEU A 320 -3.76 11.26 -1.53
CA LEU A 320 -2.58 11.21 -0.65
C LEU A 320 -1.35 11.94 -1.23
N ALA A 321 -1.45 12.48 -2.45
CA ALA A 321 -0.33 13.16 -3.11
C ALA A 321 -0.81 14.29 -4.04
N TYR A 322 0.14 14.93 -4.72
CA TYR A 322 -0.12 16.11 -5.54
C TYR A 322 -0.54 15.81 -6.99
N HIS A 323 -0.38 14.56 -7.46
CA HIS A 323 -0.70 14.15 -8.82
C HIS A 323 -2.22 13.99 -9.04
N THR A 324 -2.66 14.00 -10.29
CA THR A 324 -4.05 13.68 -10.66
C THR A 324 -4.41 12.26 -10.19
N TRP A 325 -5.64 12.03 -9.72
CA TRP A 325 -6.01 10.73 -9.12
C TRP A 325 -5.93 9.54 -10.09
N THR A 326 -6.06 9.78 -11.40
CA THR A 326 -5.93 8.77 -12.46
C THR A 326 -4.50 8.60 -12.97
N GLU A 327 -3.60 9.56 -12.68
CA GLU A 327 -2.24 9.59 -13.21
C GLU A 327 -1.43 8.32 -12.95
N PRO A 328 -1.52 7.67 -11.77
CA PRO A 328 -0.80 6.41 -11.52
C PRO A 328 -1.07 5.35 -12.58
N ALA A 329 -2.35 5.08 -12.89
CA ALA A 329 -2.73 4.05 -13.85
C ALA A 329 -2.36 4.41 -15.28
N GLU A 330 -2.53 5.69 -15.66
CA GLU A 330 -2.13 6.20 -16.98
C GLU A 330 -0.65 5.96 -17.24
N ARG A 331 0.18 6.35 -16.28
CA ARG A 331 1.63 6.23 -16.39
C ARG A 331 2.09 4.78 -16.33
N VAL A 332 1.48 3.94 -15.48
CA VAL A 332 1.78 2.50 -15.46
C VAL A 332 1.46 1.88 -16.82
N MET A 333 0.30 2.17 -17.42
CA MET A 333 -0.08 1.62 -18.72
C MET A 333 0.93 2.00 -19.82
N VAL A 334 1.35 3.26 -19.88
CA VAL A 334 2.35 3.73 -20.84
C VAL A 334 3.70 3.07 -20.59
N ALA A 335 4.17 3.03 -19.33
CA ALA A 335 5.45 2.43 -18.97
C ALA A 335 5.47 0.92 -19.23
N ALA A 336 4.38 0.21 -18.91
CA ALA A 336 4.21 -1.21 -19.13
C ALA A 336 4.21 -1.57 -20.61
N GLN A 337 3.55 -0.76 -21.46
CA GLN A 337 3.59 -0.94 -22.92
C GLN A 337 5.02 -0.78 -23.46
N LYS A 338 5.74 0.28 -23.06
CA LYS A 338 7.13 0.51 -23.48
C LYS A 338 8.07 -0.61 -23.02
N ALA A 339 7.77 -1.22 -21.87
CA ALA A 339 8.58 -2.27 -21.26
C ALA A 339 8.03 -3.68 -21.51
N ASP A 340 7.08 -3.90 -22.42
CA ASP A 340 6.49 -5.23 -22.67
C ASP A 340 6.13 -6.00 -21.37
N VAL A 341 5.53 -5.28 -20.40
CA VAL A 341 5.05 -5.86 -19.14
C VAL A 341 3.55 -6.05 -19.23
N LYS A 342 3.09 -7.28 -19.01
CA LYS A 342 1.66 -7.59 -18.92
C LYS A 342 1.08 -6.96 -17.67
N VAL A 343 0.07 -6.11 -17.84
CA VAL A 343 -0.57 -5.36 -16.75
C VAL A 343 -2.07 -5.63 -16.71
N ALA A 344 -2.62 -5.76 -15.50
CA ALA A 344 -4.04 -5.82 -15.22
C ALA A 344 -4.46 -4.57 -14.44
N VAL A 345 -5.47 -3.84 -14.93
CA VAL A 345 -5.99 -2.64 -14.27
C VAL A 345 -7.50 -2.77 -14.09
N PRO A 346 -7.95 -3.66 -13.19
CA PRO A 346 -9.38 -3.89 -12.94
C PRO A 346 -10.07 -2.60 -12.47
N MET A 347 -11.36 -2.49 -12.72
CA MET A 347 -12.22 -1.53 -12.03
C MET A 347 -12.36 -1.95 -10.55
N PRO A 348 -12.50 -1.02 -9.60
CA PRO A 348 -12.77 -1.39 -8.21
C PRO A 348 -13.98 -2.32 -8.12
N GLY A 349 -13.83 -3.49 -7.50
CA GLY A 349 -14.81 -4.56 -7.37
C GLY A 349 -14.65 -5.70 -8.39
N GLU A 350 -13.84 -5.51 -9.43
CA GLU A 350 -13.55 -6.59 -10.38
C GLU A 350 -12.54 -7.58 -9.82
N SER A 351 -12.72 -8.83 -10.23
CA SER A 351 -11.77 -9.91 -9.98
C SER A 351 -10.96 -10.18 -11.24
N ILE A 352 -9.68 -10.49 -11.06
CA ILE A 352 -8.82 -10.96 -12.15
C ILE A 352 -8.23 -12.33 -11.82
N GLU A 353 -7.98 -13.12 -12.87
CA GLU A 353 -7.17 -14.34 -12.81
C GLU A 353 -6.00 -14.16 -13.78
N PRO A 354 -4.73 -14.26 -13.34
CA PRO A 354 -3.58 -13.89 -14.17
C PRO A 354 -3.40 -14.74 -15.43
N GLY A 355 -3.95 -15.96 -15.42
CA GLY A 355 -4.01 -16.86 -16.58
C GLY A 355 -4.98 -16.41 -17.68
N ALA A 356 -6.00 -15.60 -17.34
CA ALA A 356 -7.07 -15.19 -18.24
C ALA A 356 -7.43 -13.71 -18.03
N LEU A 357 -6.47 -12.82 -18.26
CA LEU A 357 -6.70 -11.39 -18.06
C LEU A 357 -7.79 -10.85 -19.01
N PRO A 358 -8.71 -10.02 -18.49
CA PRO A 358 -9.63 -9.30 -19.35
C PRO A 358 -8.86 -8.32 -20.25
N ARG A 359 -9.51 -7.87 -21.33
CA ARG A 359 -8.98 -6.78 -22.14
C ARG A 359 -8.80 -5.56 -21.24
N LEU A 360 -7.62 -4.95 -21.30
CA LEU A 360 -7.35 -3.74 -20.57
C LEU A 360 -8.25 -2.61 -21.08
N THR A 361 -9.11 -2.11 -20.20
CA THR A 361 -10.04 -1.01 -20.47
C THR A 361 -9.84 0.11 -19.47
N ARG A 362 -9.69 1.32 -20.01
CA ARG A 362 -9.68 2.55 -19.21
C ARG A 362 -11.11 2.82 -18.70
N TRP A 363 -11.35 2.58 -17.42
CA TRP A 363 -12.64 2.80 -16.78
C TRP A 363 -12.79 4.18 -16.10
N TRP A 364 -11.73 4.98 -16.05
CA TRP A 364 -11.73 6.33 -15.47
C TRP A 364 -11.81 7.43 -16.54
N PRO A 365 -12.32 8.64 -16.20
CA PRO A 365 -12.46 9.75 -17.14
C PRO A 365 -11.11 10.25 -17.69
N ALA A 366 -11.15 10.83 -18.89
CA ALA A 366 -10.03 11.58 -19.49
C ALA A 366 -9.84 12.93 -18.78
N VAL A 367 -8.79 13.02 -17.96
CA VAL A 367 -8.40 14.23 -17.23
C VAL A 367 -6.90 14.50 -17.41
N PRO A 368 -6.44 15.77 -17.33
CA PRO A 368 -5.02 16.09 -17.48
C PRO A 368 -4.13 15.40 -16.44
N TRP A 369 -2.98 14.89 -16.87
CA TRP A 369 -1.95 14.28 -16.02
C TRP A 369 -0.55 14.57 -16.58
N ARG A 370 0.49 14.40 -15.75
CA ARG A 370 1.89 14.68 -16.12
C ARG A 370 2.63 13.42 -16.51
N THR A 371 3.33 13.45 -17.65
CA THR A 371 4.11 12.31 -18.13
C THR A 371 5.42 12.15 -17.36
N ALA A 372 6.05 10.97 -17.49
CA ALA A 372 7.38 10.70 -16.93
C ALA A 372 8.43 11.72 -17.37
N GLU A 373 8.34 12.21 -18.61
CA GLU A 373 9.27 13.20 -19.15
C GLU A 373 9.08 14.58 -18.51
N LYS A 374 7.85 14.92 -18.10
CA LYS A 374 7.53 16.20 -17.45
C LYS A 374 7.74 16.16 -15.93
N ASP A 375 7.44 15.03 -15.30
CA ASP A 375 7.48 14.86 -13.84
C ASP A 375 8.09 13.48 -13.46
N PRO A 376 9.40 13.29 -13.68
CA PRO A 376 10.08 12.01 -13.47
C PRO A 376 10.21 11.69 -11.98
N ILE A 377 9.91 10.46 -11.59
CA ILE A 377 10.16 9.96 -10.23
C ILE A 377 11.40 9.08 -10.27
N VAL A 378 12.44 9.45 -9.54
CA VAL A 378 13.73 8.76 -9.54
C VAL A 378 14.14 8.49 -8.10
N ALA A 379 14.05 7.23 -7.68
CA ALA A 379 14.55 6.81 -6.37
C ALA A 379 16.07 7.01 -6.29
N THR A 380 16.53 7.39 -5.11
CA THR A 380 17.94 7.56 -4.81
C THR A 380 18.62 6.19 -4.71
N GLY A 381 19.89 6.13 -5.13
CA GLY A 381 20.71 4.90 -5.00
C GLY A 381 20.41 3.80 -6.03
N THR A 382 19.44 3.96 -6.94
CA THR A 382 19.04 2.92 -7.90
C THR A 382 19.39 3.20 -9.37
N GLY A 383 20.11 4.30 -9.65
CA GLY A 383 20.42 4.80 -10.99
C GLY A 383 19.17 5.20 -11.79
N PRO A 384 19.29 6.07 -12.81
CA PRO A 384 18.18 6.30 -13.73
C PRO A 384 17.77 4.98 -14.39
N ALA A 385 16.47 4.76 -14.59
CA ALA A 385 16.02 3.66 -15.43
C ALA A 385 16.65 3.85 -16.82
N ALA A 386 17.29 2.82 -17.37
CA ALA A 386 17.65 2.83 -18.77
C ALA A 386 16.34 2.90 -19.57
N VAL A 387 15.95 4.11 -19.96
CA VAL A 387 14.92 4.31 -20.97
C VAL A 387 15.55 3.74 -22.23
N GLY A 388 15.15 2.53 -22.61
CA GLY A 388 15.62 1.90 -23.82
C GLY A 388 15.25 2.79 -25.00
N VAL A 389 16.21 3.59 -25.45
CA VAL A 389 16.16 4.23 -26.76
C VAL A 389 16.51 3.11 -27.74
N GLY A 390 15.49 2.35 -28.14
CA GLY A 390 15.61 1.48 -29.30
C GLY A 390 15.76 2.39 -30.51
N GLU A 391 16.98 2.55 -31.00
CA GLU A 391 17.22 3.03 -32.36
C GLU A 391 16.50 2.07 -33.30
N ALA A 392 15.39 2.54 -33.86
CA ALA A 392 14.90 2.01 -35.11
C ALA A 392 15.95 2.35 -36.17
N THR A 393 16.60 1.33 -36.72
CA THR A 393 17.33 1.40 -37.99
C THR A 393 16.81 0.27 -38.89
N PRO A 394 16.86 0.49 -40.22
CA PRO A 394 15.67 0.47 -41.08
C PRO A 394 15.16 -0.90 -41.50
#